data_AF-D3DCU9-F1
#
_entry.id   AF-D3DCU9-F1
#
_cell.length_a   1.000
_cell.length_b   1.000
_cell.length_c   1.000
_cell.angle_alpha   90.00
_cell.angle_beta   90.00
_cell.angle_gamma   90.00
#
_symmetry.space_group_name_H-M   'P 1'
#
loop_
_entity.id
_entity.type
_entity.pdbx_description
1 polymer ?
#
loop_
_entity_poly.entity_id
_entity_poly.type
_entity_poly.pdbx_seq_one_letter_code
_entity_poly.pdbx_strand_id
1 'polypeptide(L)'
;MWTMKIEPFRIDVPQSDLDDLHARLDRTRWPDELPGVGDEFGVALGRVRELADHWRHRYDWRAAEAELNSYPQFVTEIDGQRIHFLHVRSPRPDALGLV
;
A
#
# COMPACT_ATOMS: atom_id res chain seq x y z
N MET A 1 -30.93 16.14 9.01
CA MET A 1 -30.32 15.79 7.71
C MET A 1 -28.84 15.60 7.97
N TRP A 2 -28.35 14.36 8.00
CA TRP A 2 -26.92 14.10 8.22
C TRP A 2 -26.20 14.33 6.89
N THR A 3 -25.50 15.44 6.75
CA THR A 3 -24.59 15.66 5.62
C THR A 3 -23.30 14.90 5.90
N MET A 4 -23.08 13.79 5.19
CA MET A 4 -21.78 13.11 5.20
C MET A 4 -20.74 14.04 4.57
N LYS A 5 -19.73 14.41 5.35
CA LYS A 5 -18.64 15.28 4.89
C LYS A 5 -17.64 14.41 4.13
N ILE A 6 -17.57 14.61 2.82
CA ILE A 6 -16.56 13.98 1.96
C ILE A 6 -15.41 14.98 1.80
N GLU A 7 -14.20 14.56 2.16
CA GLU A 7 -13.00 15.38 2.11
C GLU A 7 -11.99 14.80 1.11
N PRO A 8 -11.31 15.64 0.31
CA PRO A 8 -10.19 15.17 -0.51
C PRO A 8 -9.11 14.52 0.35
N PHE A 9 -8.52 13.46 -0.17
CA PHE A 9 -7.41 12.75 0.46
C PHE A 9 -6.23 12.68 -0.49
N ARG A 10 -5.03 12.73 0.09
CA ARG A 10 -3.76 12.53 -0.62
C ARG A 10 -2.87 11.68 0.27
N ILE A 11 -2.25 10.66 -0.32
CA ILE A 11 -1.22 9.87 0.35
C ILE A 11 0.03 10.74 0.46
N ASP A 12 0.53 10.90 1.66
CA ASP A 12 1.76 11.65 1.95
C ASP A 12 2.47 10.96 3.10
N VAL A 13 3.22 9.91 2.78
CA VAL A 13 3.95 9.11 3.78
C VAL A 13 5.23 9.88 4.17
N PRO A 14 5.43 10.21 5.46
CA PRO A 14 6.63 10.90 5.91
C PRO A 14 7.90 10.15 5.52
N GLN A 15 8.95 10.89 5.15
CA GLN A 15 10.23 10.26 4.82
C GLN A 15 10.78 9.41 5.97
N SER A 16 10.53 9.80 7.22
CA SER A 16 10.90 9.04 8.42
C SER A 16 10.36 7.62 8.43
N ASP A 17 9.17 7.39 7.86
CA ASP A 17 8.53 6.07 7.87
C ASP A 17 9.19 5.16 6.83
N LEU A 18 9.62 5.73 5.69
CA LEU A 18 10.41 5.01 4.69
C LEU A 18 11.83 4.71 5.18
N ASP A 19 12.43 5.65 5.91
CA ASP A 19 13.75 5.46 6.50
C ASP A 19 13.71 4.37 7.60
N ASP A 20 12.66 4.35 8.43
CA ASP A 20 12.43 3.29 9.40
C ASP A 20 12.21 1.93 8.72
N LEU A 21 11.43 1.88 7.63
CA LEU A 21 11.25 0.67 6.82
C LEU A 21 12.61 0.15 6.30
N HIS A 22 13.44 1.00 5.71
CA HIS A 22 14.77 0.62 5.23
C HIS A 22 15.66 0.11 6.37
N ALA A 23 15.66 0.78 7.52
CA ALA A 23 16.45 0.36 8.67
C ALA A 23 16.01 -1.01 9.22
N ARG A 24 14.71 -1.34 9.16
CA ARG A 24 14.19 -2.66 9.56
C ARG A 24 14.61 -3.74 8.57
N LEU A 25 14.51 -3.47 7.26
CA LEU A 25 14.95 -4.39 6.21
C LEU A 25 16.45 -4.70 6.36
N ASP A 26 17.29 -3.67 6.57
CA ASP A 26 18.73 -3.82 6.78
C ASP A 26 19.09 -4.63 8.04
N ARG A 27 18.23 -4.60 9.07
CA ARG A 27 18.42 -5.29 10.34
C ARG A 27 17.67 -6.62 10.44
N THR A 28 17.16 -7.13 9.32
CA THR A 28 16.38 -8.37 9.31
C THR A 28 17.22 -9.55 9.82
N ARG A 29 16.70 -10.25 10.84
CA ARG A 29 17.25 -11.51 11.32
C ARG A 29 16.53 -12.64 10.60
N TRP A 30 17.27 -13.40 9.82
CA TRP A 30 16.74 -14.46 8.99
C TRP A 30 16.72 -15.79 9.76
N PRO A 31 15.64 -16.59 9.64
CA PRO A 31 15.64 -17.95 10.18
C PRO A 31 16.55 -18.87 9.36
N ASP A 32 16.86 -20.04 9.93
CA ASP A 32 17.43 -21.15 9.16
C ASP A 32 16.34 -21.84 8.32
N GLU A 33 16.74 -22.50 7.24
CA GLU A 33 15.85 -23.24 6.34
C GLU A 33 16.37 -24.66 6.11
N LEU A 34 15.46 -25.64 6.10
CA LEU A 34 15.80 -27.03 5.81
C LEU A 34 16.18 -27.19 4.33
N PRO A 35 17.30 -27.84 4.00
CA PRO A 35 17.69 -28.05 2.61
C PRO A 35 16.67 -28.89 1.84
N GLY A 36 16.31 -28.46 0.63
CA GLY A 36 15.54 -29.27 -0.32
C GLY A 36 14.02 -29.33 -0.10
N VAL A 37 13.47 -28.58 0.86
CA VAL A 37 12.02 -28.57 1.14
C VAL A 37 11.23 -27.62 0.23
N GLY A 38 11.90 -26.69 -0.45
CA GLY A 38 11.24 -25.71 -1.31
C GLY A 38 10.14 -24.92 -0.57
N ASP A 39 8.97 -24.81 -1.19
CA ASP A 39 7.83 -24.07 -0.63
C ASP A 39 6.87 -24.94 0.21
N GLU A 40 7.26 -26.19 0.55
CA GLU A 40 6.38 -27.17 1.23
C GLU A 40 5.85 -26.67 2.59
N PHE A 41 6.64 -25.88 3.31
CA PHE A 41 6.32 -25.38 4.65
C PHE A 41 6.08 -23.87 4.69
N GLY A 42 5.83 -23.24 3.54
CA GLY A 42 5.66 -21.80 3.40
C GLY A 42 6.59 -21.23 2.34
N VAL A 43 6.72 -19.90 2.30
CA VAL A 43 7.58 -19.25 1.30
C VAL A 43 9.04 -19.57 1.58
N ALA A 44 9.75 -20.11 0.60
CA ALA A 44 11.18 -20.38 0.74
C ALA A 44 11.97 -19.12 1.13
N LEU A 45 12.91 -19.27 2.05
CA LEU A 45 13.75 -18.20 2.60
C LEU A 45 14.50 -17.44 1.50
N GLY A 46 14.99 -18.16 0.49
CA GLY A 46 15.62 -17.55 -0.68
C GLY A 46 14.72 -16.53 -1.36
N ARG A 47 13.45 -16.89 -1.59
CA ARG A 47 12.45 -16.01 -2.22
C ARG A 47 12.10 -14.80 -1.35
N VAL A 48 11.99 -14.98 -0.04
CA VAL A 48 11.75 -13.85 0.88
C VAL A 48 12.95 -12.89 0.89
N ARG A 49 14.18 -13.41 0.88
CA ARG A 49 15.41 -12.59 0.81
C ARG A 49 15.50 -11.81 -0.49
N GLU A 50 15.19 -12.42 -1.63
CA GLU A 50 15.14 -11.73 -2.92
C GLU A 50 14.09 -10.61 -2.95
N LEU A 51 12.91 -10.86 -2.36
CA LEU A 51 11.87 -9.84 -2.25
C LEU A 51 12.29 -8.70 -1.33
N ALA A 52 12.91 -9.00 -0.18
CA ALA A 52 13.41 -7.98 0.74
C ALA A 52 14.53 -7.15 0.12
N ASP A 53 15.44 -7.76 -0.63
CA ASP A 53 16.49 -7.07 -1.38
C ASP A 53 15.89 -6.12 -2.43
N HIS A 54 14.92 -6.60 -3.21
CA HIS A 54 14.20 -5.75 -4.17
C HIS A 54 13.51 -4.58 -3.46
N TRP A 55 12.82 -4.84 -2.35
CA TRP A 55 12.12 -3.80 -1.60
C TRP A 55 13.09 -2.76 -1.05
N ARG A 56 14.22 -3.20 -0.51
CA ARG A 56 15.21 -2.32 0.09
C ARG A 56 15.98 -1.46 -0.92
N HIS A 57 16.24 -1.99 -2.12
CA HIS A 57 17.21 -1.39 -3.04
C HIS A 57 16.63 -0.95 -4.38
N ARG A 58 15.44 -1.42 -4.77
CA ARG A 58 14.89 -1.16 -6.12
C ARG A 58 13.46 -0.63 -6.11
N TYR A 59 12.68 -0.92 -5.08
CA TYR A 59 11.30 -0.45 -5.00
C TYR A 59 11.26 1.05 -4.67
N ASP A 60 10.61 1.83 -5.53
CA ASP A 60 10.41 3.27 -5.33
C ASP A 60 9.00 3.54 -4.82
N TRP A 61 8.88 3.76 -3.50
CA TRP A 61 7.61 4.16 -2.89
C TRP A 61 7.10 5.49 -3.43
N ARG A 62 7.96 6.45 -3.75
CA ARG A 62 7.52 7.78 -4.22
C ARG A 62 6.91 7.71 -5.60
N ALA A 63 7.40 6.80 -6.46
CA ALA A 63 6.76 6.51 -7.73
C ALA A 63 5.36 5.91 -7.53
N ALA A 64 5.22 4.91 -6.65
CA ALA A 64 3.91 4.30 -6.35
C ALA A 64 2.95 5.30 -5.69
N GLU A 65 3.42 6.13 -4.77
CA GLU A 65 2.66 7.19 -4.12
C GLU A 65 2.15 8.22 -5.14
N ALA A 66 2.98 8.61 -6.11
CA ALA A 66 2.58 9.50 -7.19
C ALA A 66 1.52 8.86 -8.10
N GLU A 67 1.67 7.58 -8.44
CA GLU A 67 0.69 6.83 -9.24
C GLU A 67 -0.65 6.73 -8.53
N LEU A 68 -0.67 6.33 -7.25
CA LEU A 68 -1.89 6.26 -6.46
C LEU A 68 -2.58 7.63 -6.32
N ASN A 69 -1.78 8.68 -6.11
CA ASN A 69 -2.26 10.06 -6.05
C ASN A 69 -2.68 10.66 -7.40
N SER A 70 -2.52 9.93 -8.52
CA SER A 70 -3.08 10.34 -9.81
C SER A 70 -4.60 10.16 -9.88
N TYR A 71 -5.17 9.35 -8.99
CA TYR A 71 -6.61 9.16 -8.86
C TYR A 71 -7.23 10.13 -7.84
N PRO A 72 -8.47 10.62 -8.07
CA PRO A 72 -9.22 11.35 -7.05
C PRO A 72 -9.53 10.43 -5.86
N GLN A 73 -8.97 10.78 -4.71
CA GLN A 73 -9.12 10.06 -3.46
C GLN A 73 -9.85 10.93 -2.44
N PHE A 74 -10.63 10.27 -1.58
CA PHE A 74 -11.46 10.93 -0.59
C PHE A 74 -11.49 10.14 0.70
N VAL A 75 -11.88 10.82 1.77
CA VAL A 75 -12.29 10.22 3.02
C VAL A 75 -13.64 10.75 3.46
N THR A 76 -14.40 9.92 4.17
CA THR A 76 -15.64 10.29 4.85
C THR A 76 -15.74 9.53 6.17
N GLU A 77 -16.66 9.94 7.04
CA GLU A 77 -17.02 9.18 8.24
C GLU A 77 -18.36 8.47 8.03
N ILE A 78 -18.40 7.17 8.33
CA ILE A 78 -19.60 6.33 8.30
C ILE A 78 -19.62 5.53 9.60
N ASP A 79 -20.68 5.66 10.39
CA ASP A 79 -20.82 4.96 11.68
C ASP A 79 -19.60 5.13 12.62
N GLY A 80 -19.01 6.33 12.63
CA GLY A 80 -17.82 6.66 13.43
C GLY A 80 -16.49 6.13 12.87
N GLN A 81 -16.51 5.47 11.71
CA GLN A 81 -15.31 4.96 11.05
C GLN A 81 -14.90 5.86 9.88
N ARG A 82 -13.61 6.19 9.82
CA ARG A 82 -13.02 6.85 8.65
C ARG A 82 -12.88 5.85 7.50
N ILE A 83 -13.52 6.15 6.37
CA ILE A 83 -13.51 5.33 5.15
C ILE A 83 -12.74 6.08 4.06
N HIS A 84 -11.67 5.47 3.54
CA HIS A 84 -10.97 5.94 2.34
C HIS A 84 -11.54 5.28 1.09
N PHE A 85 -11.70 6.04 0.02
CA PHE A 85 -12.16 5.54 -1.26
C PHE A 85 -11.61 6.36 -2.42
N LEU A 86 -11.56 5.74 -3.60
CA LEU A 86 -11.34 6.42 -4.87
C LEU A 86 -12.70 6.65 -5.53
N HIS A 87 -12.89 7.81 -6.14
CA HIS A 87 -14.10 8.09 -6.92
C HIS A 87 -13.74 8.71 -8.26
N VAL A 88 -13.71 7.85 -9.29
CA VAL A 88 -13.43 8.25 -10.67
C VAL A 88 -14.76 8.45 -11.40
N ARG A 89 -15.09 9.72 -11.67
CA ARG A 89 -16.35 10.06 -12.33
C ARG A 89 -16.27 9.83 -13.83
N SER A 90 -17.29 9.14 -14.36
CA SER A 90 -17.56 9.13 -15.80
C SER A 90 -17.91 10.55 -16.28
N PRO A 91 -17.47 10.94 -17.49
CA PRO A 91 -17.95 12.17 -18.13
C PRO A 91 -19.41 12.06 -18.60
N ARG A 92 -19.94 10.83 -18.77
CA ARG A 92 -21.36 10.61 -19.07
C ARG A 92 -22.21 10.81 -17.83
N PRO A 93 -23.26 11.66 -17.88
CA PRO A 93 -24.10 11.99 -16.73
C PRO A 93 -24.99 10.83 -16.26
N ASP A 94 -25.28 9.86 -17.13
CA ASP A 94 -26.16 8.71 -16.90
C ASP A 94 -25.37 7.40 -16.67
N ALA A 95 -24.07 7.51 -16.43
CA ALA A 95 -23.24 6.33 -16.18
C ALA A 95 -23.71 5.58 -14.94
N LEU A 96 -23.83 4.26 -15.07
CA LEU A 96 -24.11 3.36 -13.94
C LEU A 96 -22.94 3.41 -12.96
N GLY A 97 -23.22 3.74 -11.70
CA GLY A 97 -22.25 3.64 -10.62
C GLY A 97 -21.90 2.18 -10.33
N LEU A 98 -20.61 1.91 -10.14
CA LEU A 98 -20.09 0.62 -9.70
C LEU A 98 -19.27 0.82 -8.43
N VAL A 99 -19.35 -0.14 -7.52
CA VAL A 99 -18.63 -0.19 -6.25
C VAL A 99 -17.90 -1.52 -6.18
#